data_AF-A0A517TLD1-F1
#
_entry.id   AF-A0A517TLD1-F1
#
_cell.length_a   1.000
_cell.length_b   1.000
_cell.length_c   1.000
_cell.angle_alpha   90.00
_cell.angle_beta   90.00
_cell.angle_gamma   90.00
#
_symmetry.space_group_name_H-M   'P 1'
#
loop_
_entity.id
_entity.type
_entity.pdbx_description
1 polymer ?
#
loop_
_entity_poly.entity_id
_entity_poly.type
_entity_poly.pdbx_seq_one_letter_code
_entity_poly.pdbx_strand_id
1 'polypeptide(L)'
;MRQLLASVLSLVASLGSLTLPAHAAVTVLSNRTSETVTVRLTSGEGASQTVRLAASESKPFFSTSPLSASYATSSGPRLQPLKADKAYWFVRAASAGRRVLKLNEVGLNGDRPAPPQPGAWLAGSGSRDSTIPVVLCVDEEEPMRREQWQGRLKRRFEEAAAIVRAHSGVRFEVVGYERWQSDNRITRLEQTLAEFERSYSPPDRAVAIGFTSQYRVERGRRRLGGTRGPLRRHVLVKEWSPQVSEPERVELLVHELGHFLGAAHSPEPTSVMRPVLGDRAVRLKGVEVRFDAINTLAIAMVGEEVRRRGVRTLSEISATRQSRLQRIYATLSAITPGEPAAVGLLKRLRGARASDEVVSDADRTAAAARIVVSAVTRAASRNAKQPYSQRLAGDALTGRLIQAGAATDADPKALILGLGIALDNLGGLRINPRTRELVEQIESNRDRALRLNVLGQPTAQKRHDTLKHFIVSAALAVVVGEKEADLWGIGKELSDASGGSGFSFADLAANRAGVRFARGVTRGAPPVAGLARGCSINSFVPSLAGFEEGIKLSDLLKRFGTQDDPRFKAQIAEIDARIARLPAYSLATIGLPDNLRAKPRPVD
;
A
#
# COMPACT_ATOMS: atom_id res chain seq x y z
N MET A 1 38.37 -53.11 -17.92
CA MET A 1 36.94 -52.78 -17.62
C MET A 1 36.55 -52.81 -16.13
N ARG A 2 37.42 -53.17 -15.18
CA ARG A 2 37.09 -53.19 -13.73
C ARG A 2 37.61 -52.00 -12.90
N GLN A 3 38.46 -51.13 -13.45
CA GLN A 3 38.99 -49.95 -12.73
C GLN A 3 38.25 -48.63 -13.00
N LEU A 4 37.36 -48.58 -14.00
CA LEU A 4 36.57 -47.39 -14.32
C LEU A 4 35.21 -47.32 -13.58
N LEU A 5 34.82 -48.39 -12.89
CA LEU A 5 33.57 -48.45 -12.12
C LEU A 5 33.73 -48.08 -10.64
N ALA A 6 34.97 -48.06 -10.11
CA ALA A 6 35.23 -47.70 -8.71
C ALA A 6 35.23 -46.18 -8.48
N SER A 7 35.62 -45.38 -9.49
CA SER A 7 35.68 -43.91 -9.35
C SER A 7 34.32 -43.22 -9.49
N VAL A 8 33.32 -43.90 -10.07
CA VAL A 8 31.96 -43.34 -10.21
C VAL A 8 31.10 -43.64 -8.97
N LEU A 9 31.43 -44.68 -8.19
CA LEU A 9 30.69 -45.00 -6.95
C LEU A 9 31.16 -44.22 -5.71
N SER A 10 32.38 -43.65 -5.71
CA SER A 10 32.84 -42.77 -4.62
C SER A 10 32.48 -41.30 -4.78
N LEU A 11 32.00 -40.86 -5.96
CA LEU A 11 31.53 -39.49 -6.18
C LEU A 11 30.01 -39.31 -5.91
N VAL A 12 29.35 -40.32 -5.33
CA VAL A 12 27.96 -40.23 -4.88
C VAL A 12 27.86 -40.18 -3.34
N ALA A 13 28.96 -40.38 -2.63
CA ALA A 13 28.98 -40.46 -1.15
C ALA A 13 29.48 -39.17 -0.44
N SER A 14 29.63 -38.06 -1.15
CA SER A 14 30.03 -36.77 -0.56
C SER A 14 29.28 -35.57 -1.15
N LEU A 15 28.03 -35.78 -1.56
CA LEU A 15 27.02 -34.72 -1.45
C LEU A 15 26.67 -34.63 0.04
N GLY A 16 27.51 -33.90 0.78
CA GLY A 16 27.18 -33.46 2.12
C GLY A 16 25.75 -32.92 2.08
N SER A 17 24.89 -33.49 2.90
CA SER A 17 23.52 -33.08 3.10
C SER A 17 23.54 -31.57 3.37
N LEU A 18 23.30 -30.77 2.33
CA LEU A 18 23.00 -29.36 2.44
C LEU A 18 21.66 -29.29 3.16
N THR A 19 21.71 -29.32 4.48
CA THR A 19 20.57 -29.04 5.34
C THR A 19 20.22 -27.58 5.14
N LEU A 20 19.30 -27.34 4.20
CA LEU A 20 18.72 -26.01 3.99
C LEU A 20 18.17 -25.50 5.34
N PRO A 21 18.43 -24.24 5.72
CA PRO A 21 17.90 -23.67 6.94
C PRO A 21 16.37 -23.70 6.91
N ALA A 22 15.78 -24.22 7.99
CA ALA A 22 14.43 -24.77 8.00
C ALA A 22 13.41 -23.84 8.73
N HIS A 23 12.14 -23.81 8.30
CA HIS A 23 11.07 -22.86 8.66
C HIS A 23 9.83 -23.52 9.35
N ALA A 24 9.42 -23.08 10.55
CA ALA A 24 8.16 -23.53 11.16
C ALA A 24 6.95 -22.72 10.65
N ALA A 25 5.85 -23.36 10.26
CA ALA A 25 4.63 -22.67 9.84
C ALA A 25 3.89 -22.01 11.02
N VAL A 26 3.10 -20.97 10.74
CA VAL A 26 2.30 -20.26 11.74
C VAL A 26 0.81 -20.57 11.58
N THR A 27 0.13 -20.94 12.66
CA THR A 27 -1.33 -20.99 12.69
C THR A 27 -1.86 -20.11 13.82
N VAL A 28 -2.87 -19.30 13.56
CA VAL A 28 -3.51 -18.48 14.59
C VAL A 28 -4.90 -19.03 14.88
N LEU A 29 -5.22 -19.21 16.16
CA LEU A 29 -6.59 -19.48 16.61
C LEU A 29 -7.10 -18.27 17.38
N SER A 30 -8.28 -17.80 16.99
CA SER A 30 -8.99 -16.69 17.61
C SER A 30 -10.31 -17.16 18.19
N ASN A 31 -10.72 -16.61 19.33
CA ASN A 31 -12.00 -16.92 19.94
C ASN A 31 -12.95 -15.72 19.83
N ARG A 32 -13.97 -15.81 18.98
CA ARG A 32 -15.02 -14.77 18.87
C ARG A 32 -16.28 -15.11 19.65
N THR A 33 -16.20 -16.06 20.58
CA THR A 33 -17.28 -16.35 21.53
C THR A 33 -17.10 -15.52 22.80
N SER A 34 -18.16 -15.43 23.61
CA SER A 34 -18.14 -14.73 24.91
C SER A 34 -17.55 -15.57 26.05
N GLU A 35 -17.16 -16.82 25.78
CA GLU A 35 -16.70 -17.78 26.79
C GLU A 35 -15.30 -18.27 26.45
N THR A 36 -14.61 -18.87 27.42
CA THR A 36 -13.32 -19.52 27.14
C THR A 36 -13.52 -20.80 26.33
N VAL A 37 -12.79 -20.94 25.22
CA VAL A 37 -12.81 -22.13 24.37
C VAL A 37 -11.57 -22.98 24.68
N THR A 38 -11.77 -24.28 24.93
CA THR A 38 -10.68 -25.25 25.10
C THR A 38 -10.47 -26.03 23.82
N VAL A 39 -9.23 -26.08 23.35
CA VAL A 39 -8.81 -26.77 22.13
C VAL A 39 -7.60 -27.64 22.43
N ARG A 40 -7.60 -28.89 22.00
CA ARG A 40 -6.42 -29.73 21.96
C ARG A 40 -5.77 -29.62 20.58
N LEU A 41 -4.52 -29.17 20.52
CA LEU A 41 -3.74 -29.13 19.29
C LEU A 41 -2.80 -30.32 19.24
N THR A 42 -2.88 -31.10 18.17
CA THR A 42 -2.01 -32.25 17.92
C THR A 42 -1.17 -31.99 16.67
N SER A 43 0.13 -32.16 16.80
CA SER A 43 1.09 -32.11 15.68
C SER A 43 1.16 -33.45 14.95
N GLY A 44 1.62 -33.43 13.70
CA GLY A 44 1.81 -34.64 12.89
C GLY A 44 2.81 -35.63 13.50
N GLU A 45 3.69 -35.16 14.40
CA GLU A 45 4.65 -35.96 15.16
C GLU A 45 4.03 -36.57 16.44
N GLY A 46 2.75 -36.33 16.71
CA GLY A 46 2.02 -36.88 17.85
C GLY A 46 2.06 -36.04 19.13
N ALA A 47 2.91 -35.01 19.20
CA ALA A 47 2.91 -34.08 20.34
C ALA A 47 1.58 -33.32 20.41
N SER A 48 0.96 -33.30 21.59
CA SER A 48 -0.34 -32.68 21.83
C SER A 48 -0.29 -31.70 23.00
N GLN A 49 -0.95 -30.55 22.85
CA GLN A 49 -1.11 -29.55 23.90
C GLN A 49 -2.57 -29.10 24.03
N THR A 50 -3.03 -28.88 25.26
CA THR A 50 -4.35 -28.30 25.52
C THR A 50 -4.22 -26.80 25.72
N VAL A 51 -4.99 -26.03 24.97
CA VAL A 51 -4.97 -24.57 24.99
C VAL A 51 -6.35 -24.05 25.38
N ARG A 52 -6.36 -23.07 26.28
CA ARG A 52 -7.54 -22.28 26.63
C ARG A 52 -7.41 -20.92 25.95
N LEU A 53 -8.43 -20.54 25.19
CA LEU A 53 -8.52 -19.25 24.52
C LEU A 53 -9.63 -18.45 25.20
N ALA A 54 -9.28 -17.37 25.89
CA ALA A 54 -10.24 -16.45 26.50
C ALA A 54 -11.11 -15.77 25.42
N ALA A 55 -12.21 -15.14 25.84
CA ALA A 55 -13.06 -14.40 24.92
C ALA A 55 -12.25 -13.30 24.19
N SER A 56 -12.43 -13.19 22.87
CA SER A 56 -11.71 -12.25 22.00
C SER A 56 -10.18 -12.42 21.99
N GLU A 57 -9.63 -13.52 22.49
CA GLU A 57 -8.18 -13.80 22.43
C GLU A 57 -7.79 -14.34 21.05
N SER A 58 -6.64 -13.94 20.52
CA SER A 58 -6.03 -14.50 19.33
C SER A 58 -4.61 -14.96 19.66
N LYS A 59 -4.30 -16.25 19.44
CA LYS A 59 -3.02 -16.85 19.82
C LYS A 59 -2.34 -17.53 18.64
N PRO A 60 -1.04 -17.27 18.39
CA PRO A 60 -0.26 -17.97 17.37
C PRO A 60 0.27 -19.31 17.90
N PHE A 61 0.44 -20.25 16.98
CA PHE A 61 1.08 -21.54 17.18
C PHE A 61 2.11 -21.73 16.08
N PHE A 62 3.34 -22.05 16.48
CA PHE A 62 4.46 -22.27 15.60
C PHE A 62 4.72 -23.78 15.55
N SER A 63 4.75 -24.38 14.35
CA SER A 63 5.00 -25.82 14.22
C SER A 63 5.72 -26.19 12.92
N THR A 64 6.59 -27.20 13.03
CA THR A 64 7.33 -27.82 11.92
C THR A 64 6.63 -29.07 11.37
N SER A 65 5.44 -29.38 11.86
CA SER A 65 4.62 -30.47 11.32
C SER A 65 3.14 -30.07 11.31
N PRO A 66 2.31 -30.67 10.43
CA PRO A 66 0.90 -30.30 10.33
C PRO A 66 0.17 -30.32 11.67
N LEU A 67 -0.61 -29.29 11.96
CA LEU A 67 -1.42 -29.20 13.18
C LEU A 67 -2.87 -29.59 12.90
N SER A 68 -3.50 -30.25 13.89
CA SER A 68 -4.96 -30.47 13.93
C SER A 68 -5.54 -29.96 15.24
N ALA A 69 -6.68 -29.27 15.16
CA ALA A 69 -7.44 -28.81 16.31
C ALA A 69 -8.55 -29.81 16.64
N SER A 70 -8.58 -30.29 17.88
CA SER A 70 -9.68 -31.05 18.45
C SER A 70 -10.41 -30.20 19.49
N TYR A 71 -11.72 -30.04 19.36
CA TYR A 71 -12.53 -29.24 20.27
C TYR A 71 -13.90 -29.85 20.50
N ALA A 72 -14.44 -29.64 21.70
CA ALA A 72 -15.75 -30.18 22.07
C ALA A 72 -16.88 -29.44 21.33
N THR A 73 -17.83 -30.20 20.79
CA THR A 73 -19.09 -29.68 20.27
C THR A 73 -20.26 -30.39 20.95
N SER A 74 -21.47 -29.87 20.83
CA SER A 74 -22.68 -30.51 21.38
C SER A 74 -22.99 -31.88 20.77
N SER A 75 -22.35 -32.22 19.65
CA SER A 75 -22.48 -33.51 18.95
C SER A 75 -21.23 -34.40 19.12
N GLY A 76 -20.33 -34.09 20.06
CA GLY A 76 -19.08 -34.81 20.29
C GLY A 76 -17.82 -34.01 19.92
N PRO A 77 -16.61 -34.54 20.17
CA PRO A 77 -15.38 -33.88 19.81
C PRO A 77 -15.24 -33.81 18.28
N ARG A 78 -14.88 -32.64 17.76
CA ARG A 78 -14.60 -32.43 16.35
C ARG A 78 -13.11 -32.27 16.13
N LEU A 79 -12.55 -33.01 15.18
CA LEU A 79 -11.17 -32.87 14.72
C LEU A 79 -11.14 -32.12 13.39
N GLN A 80 -10.32 -31.09 13.30
CA GLN A 80 -10.16 -30.29 12.10
C GLN A 80 -8.67 -30.06 11.79
N PRO A 81 -8.17 -30.47 10.61
CA PRO A 81 -6.81 -30.16 10.20
C PRO A 81 -6.66 -28.65 9.97
N LEU A 82 -5.53 -28.10 10.39
CA LEU A 82 -5.18 -26.70 10.23
C LEU A 82 -4.19 -26.55 9.07
N LYS A 83 -4.27 -25.41 8.39
CA LYS A 83 -3.37 -25.05 7.29
C LYS A 83 -2.24 -24.16 7.81
N ALA A 84 -1.07 -24.29 7.17
CA ALA A 84 0.07 -23.42 7.41
C ALA A 84 -0.25 -21.96 7.06
N ASP A 85 0.32 -21.03 7.81
CA ASP A 85 0.25 -19.58 7.64
C ASP A 85 -1.17 -19.03 7.52
N LYS A 86 -2.07 -19.56 8.36
CA LYS A 86 -3.52 -19.29 8.34
C LYS A 86 -4.06 -18.95 9.72
N ALA A 87 -5.07 -18.10 9.73
CA ALA A 87 -5.82 -17.75 10.93
C ALA A 87 -7.20 -18.41 10.88
N TYR A 88 -7.68 -18.83 12.04
CA TYR A 88 -9.00 -19.41 12.25
C TYR A 88 -9.69 -18.73 13.42
N TRP A 89 -11.02 -18.77 13.44
CA TRP A 89 -11.81 -18.20 14.51
C TRP A 89 -12.95 -19.12 14.96
N PHE A 90 -13.14 -19.21 16.27
CA PHE A 90 -14.26 -19.91 16.89
C PHE A 90 -15.50 -19.04 16.96
N VAL A 91 -16.65 -19.65 16.68
CA VAL A 91 -17.97 -19.02 16.83
C VAL A 91 -19.02 -20.03 17.25
N ARG A 92 -20.03 -19.57 17.99
CA ARG A 92 -21.25 -20.34 18.20
C ARG A 92 -22.23 -20.01 17.09
N ALA A 93 -22.46 -20.95 16.18
CA ALA A 93 -23.44 -20.82 15.11
C ALA A 93 -24.71 -21.60 15.45
N ALA A 94 -25.88 -21.06 15.09
CA ALA A 94 -27.12 -21.81 15.14
C ALA A 94 -27.08 -22.92 14.07
N SER A 95 -27.32 -24.16 14.49
CA SER A 95 -27.41 -25.31 13.60
C SER A 95 -28.48 -26.24 14.17
N ALA A 96 -29.57 -26.46 13.42
CA ALA A 96 -30.69 -27.30 13.83
C ALA A 96 -31.22 -27.00 15.26
N GLY A 97 -31.46 -25.72 15.57
CA GLY A 97 -32.01 -25.29 16.87
C GLY A 97 -31.03 -25.32 18.06
N ARG A 98 -29.77 -25.74 17.86
CA ARG A 98 -28.72 -25.72 18.91
C ARG A 98 -27.56 -24.79 18.51
N ARG A 99 -26.94 -24.15 19.51
CA ARG A 99 -25.73 -23.32 19.32
C ARG A 99 -24.48 -24.20 19.35
N VAL A 100 -23.93 -24.51 18.18
CA VAL A 100 -22.77 -25.39 18.02
C VAL A 100 -21.49 -24.56 17.82
N LEU A 101 -20.41 -24.96 18.49
CA LEU A 101 -19.09 -24.36 18.29
C LEU A 101 -18.52 -24.78 16.92
N LYS A 102 -18.15 -23.81 16.09
CA LYS A 102 -17.53 -24.01 14.78
C LYS A 102 -16.19 -23.29 14.71
N LEU A 103 -15.22 -23.89 14.01
CA LEU A 103 -13.93 -23.30 13.71
C LEU A 103 -13.87 -22.93 12.22
N ASN A 104 -13.89 -21.63 11.95
CA ASN A 104 -13.92 -21.10 10.59
C ASN A 104 -12.55 -20.56 10.20
N GLU A 105 -12.16 -20.75 8.95
CA GLU A 105 -10.95 -20.11 8.40
C GLU A 105 -11.21 -18.60 8.21
N VAL A 106 -10.22 -17.77 8.54
CA VAL A 106 -10.24 -16.33 8.21
C VAL A 106 -9.88 -16.19 6.73
N GLY A 107 -10.84 -15.72 5.92
CA GLY A 107 -10.61 -15.46 4.50
C GLY A 107 -9.75 -14.22 4.28
N LEU A 108 -8.75 -14.32 3.41
CA LEU A 108 -7.97 -13.18 2.91
C LEU A 108 -8.29 -12.91 1.44
N ASN A 109 -8.18 -11.66 1.01
CA ASN A 109 -8.35 -11.27 -0.38
C ASN A 109 -7.43 -12.08 -1.31
N GLY A 110 -8.02 -12.70 -2.34
CA GLY A 110 -7.31 -13.51 -3.33
C GLY A 110 -6.93 -14.93 -2.88
N ASP A 111 -7.41 -15.39 -1.71
CA ASP A 111 -7.24 -16.79 -1.33
C ASP A 111 -8.09 -17.70 -2.23
N ARG A 112 -7.43 -18.56 -3.01
CA ARG A 112 -8.07 -19.69 -3.67
C ARG A 112 -8.16 -20.88 -2.70
N PRO A 113 -9.20 -21.72 -2.79
CA PRO A 113 -9.21 -23.00 -2.11
C PRO A 113 -8.01 -23.82 -2.59
N ALA A 114 -7.07 -24.12 -1.69
CA ALA A 114 -5.95 -25.00 -1.95
C ALA A 114 -5.87 -26.05 -0.83
N PRO A 115 -5.54 -27.32 -1.15
CA PRO A 115 -5.30 -28.32 -0.13
C PRO A 115 -4.11 -27.93 0.75
N PRO A 116 -4.07 -28.36 2.02
CA PRO A 116 -2.91 -28.14 2.89
C PRO A 116 -1.66 -28.71 2.20
N GLN A 117 -0.65 -27.89 1.96
CA GLN A 117 0.63 -28.34 1.39
C GLN A 117 1.54 -28.84 2.53
N PRO A 118 1.83 -30.16 2.62
CA PRO A 118 2.66 -30.71 3.68
C PRO A 118 4.09 -30.13 3.69
N GLY A 119 4.60 -29.77 2.51
CA GLY A 119 5.91 -29.12 2.33
C GLY A 119 6.04 -27.73 2.99
N ALA A 120 4.92 -27.07 3.33
CA ALA A 120 4.95 -25.81 4.09
C ALA A 120 5.30 -26.03 5.58
N TRP A 121 5.16 -27.25 6.08
CA TRP A 121 5.46 -27.62 7.46
C TRP A 121 6.87 -28.23 7.61
N LEU A 122 7.32 -29.02 6.62
CA LEU A 122 8.51 -29.91 6.63
C LEU A 122 9.90 -29.24 6.77
N ALA A 123 9.99 -27.96 7.09
CA ALA A 123 11.27 -27.30 7.25
C ALA A 123 11.54 -27.09 8.76
N GLY A 124 12.20 -28.03 9.44
CA GLY A 124 12.44 -27.90 10.88
C GLY A 124 13.78 -28.45 11.39
N SER A 125 14.77 -27.57 11.59
CA SER A 125 15.68 -27.56 12.75
C SER A 125 16.70 -26.43 12.58
N GLY A 126 16.87 -25.63 13.63
CA GLY A 126 17.86 -24.56 13.71
C GLY A 126 17.82 -23.94 15.09
N SER A 127 18.93 -23.99 15.83
CA SER A 127 19.06 -23.37 17.13
C SER A 127 19.18 -21.85 16.96
N ARG A 128 18.19 -21.12 17.48
CA ARG A 128 18.34 -19.87 18.25
C ARG A 128 17.01 -19.14 18.28
N ASP A 129 16.52 -18.90 19.49
CA ASP A 129 15.41 -18.00 19.76
C ASP A 129 15.99 -16.57 19.79
N SER A 130 16.35 -16.05 18.60
CA SER A 130 17.07 -14.77 18.48
C SER A 130 16.30 -13.65 19.18
N THR A 131 17.01 -12.87 19.99
CA THR A 131 16.47 -11.75 20.75
C THR A 131 16.85 -10.44 20.06
N ILE A 132 15.95 -9.46 20.06
CA ILE A 132 16.21 -8.12 19.53
C ILE A 132 16.74 -7.25 20.67
N PRO A 133 18.01 -6.80 20.62
CA PRO A 133 18.53 -5.86 21.58
C PRO A 133 17.88 -4.47 21.39
N VAL A 134 17.59 -3.80 22.50
CA VAL A 134 16.85 -2.53 22.55
C VAL A 134 17.63 -1.51 23.36
N VAL A 135 17.78 -0.31 22.82
CA VAL A 135 18.24 0.87 23.56
C VAL A 135 17.06 1.80 23.80
N LEU A 136 16.77 2.10 25.07
CA LEU A 136 15.70 3.02 25.43
C LEU A 136 16.28 4.44 25.52
N CYS A 137 15.78 5.34 24.69
CA CYS A 137 16.29 6.69 24.58
C CYS A 137 15.26 7.70 25.12
N VAL A 138 15.71 8.80 25.71
CA VAL A 138 14.85 9.95 26.05
C VAL A 138 15.42 11.23 25.45
N ASP A 139 14.57 12.22 25.21
CA ASP A 139 15.04 13.57 24.89
C ASP A 139 15.62 14.27 26.12
N GLU A 140 16.33 15.38 25.91
CA GLU A 140 16.93 16.18 26.96
C GLU A 140 15.89 16.83 27.90
N GLU A 141 14.65 16.93 27.44
CA GLU A 141 13.50 17.45 28.19
C GLU A 141 13.00 16.50 29.28
N GLU A 142 13.45 15.23 29.32
CA GLU A 142 13.03 14.28 30.35
C GLU A 142 13.41 14.81 31.76
N PRO A 143 12.42 15.16 32.60
CA PRO A 143 12.67 15.88 33.84
C PRO A 143 13.19 14.98 34.98
N MET A 144 13.00 13.65 34.89
CA MET A 144 13.43 12.74 35.95
C MET A 144 14.94 12.48 35.93
N ARG A 145 15.47 12.10 37.10
CA ARG A 145 16.85 11.63 37.22
C ARG A 145 17.07 10.33 36.44
N ARG A 146 18.32 10.06 36.06
CA ARG A 146 18.69 8.95 35.18
C ARG A 146 18.10 7.61 35.64
N GLU A 147 18.30 7.27 36.90
CA GLU A 147 17.89 5.99 37.48
C GLU A 147 16.34 5.85 37.49
N GLN A 148 15.63 6.96 37.68
CA GLN A 148 14.17 6.98 37.79
C GLN A 148 13.50 6.76 36.43
N TRP A 149 13.89 7.51 35.40
CA TRP A 149 13.30 7.33 34.08
C TRP A 149 13.71 5.98 33.47
N GLN A 150 14.95 5.52 33.69
CA GLN A 150 15.39 4.19 33.22
C GLN A 150 14.53 3.07 33.81
N GLY A 151 14.28 3.10 35.13
CA GLY A 151 13.42 2.13 35.79
C GLY A 151 11.96 2.20 35.32
N ARG A 152 11.42 3.41 35.13
CA ARG A 152 10.05 3.62 34.61
C ARG A 152 9.89 3.06 33.20
N LEU A 153 10.77 3.46 32.28
CA LEU A 153 10.70 3.04 30.88
C LEU A 153 10.99 1.56 30.70
N LYS A 154 11.93 0.99 31.47
CA LYS A 154 12.20 -0.46 31.44
C LYS A 154 10.94 -1.25 31.80
N ARG A 155 10.27 -0.92 32.91
CA ARG A 155 9.03 -1.61 33.33
C ARG A 155 7.94 -1.52 32.26
N ARG A 156 7.69 -0.31 31.73
CA ARG A 156 6.70 -0.11 30.66
C ARG A 156 7.05 -0.90 29.40
N PHE A 157 8.33 -0.87 29.00
CA PHE A 157 8.80 -1.59 27.83
C PHE A 157 8.67 -3.11 28.01
N GLU A 158 9.02 -3.65 29.16
CA GLU A 158 8.91 -5.08 29.45
C GLU A 158 7.46 -5.57 29.44
N GLU A 159 6.51 -4.76 29.95
CA GLU A 159 5.09 -5.05 29.88
C GLU A 159 4.60 -5.08 28.42
N ALA A 160 4.92 -4.06 27.62
CA ALA A 160 4.58 -4.02 26.20
C ALA A 160 5.23 -5.17 25.41
N ALA A 161 6.51 -5.44 25.67
CA ALA A 161 7.27 -6.52 25.02
C ALA A 161 6.69 -7.90 25.36
N ALA A 162 6.17 -8.13 26.57
CA ALA A 162 5.50 -9.37 26.93
C ALA A 162 4.23 -9.61 26.09
N ILE A 163 3.41 -8.56 25.90
CA ILE A 163 2.20 -8.62 25.06
C ILE A 163 2.57 -8.91 23.60
N VAL A 164 3.55 -8.20 23.05
CA VAL A 164 4.03 -8.40 21.68
C VAL A 164 4.63 -9.80 21.50
N ARG A 165 5.38 -10.29 22.49
CA ARG A 165 5.95 -11.64 22.49
C ARG A 165 4.87 -12.71 22.46
N ALA A 166 3.77 -12.55 23.20
CA ALA A 166 2.67 -13.51 23.20
C ALA A 166 2.04 -13.72 21.80
N HIS A 167 2.09 -12.70 20.94
CA HIS A 167 1.49 -12.72 19.61
C HIS A 167 2.50 -12.89 18.46
N SER A 168 3.77 -12.55 18.67
CA SER A 168 4.81 -12.65 17.63
C SER A 168 5.80 -13.78 17.88
N GLY A 169 5.99 -14.17 19.15
CA GLY A 169 7.06 -15.02 19.67
C GLY A 169 8.40 -14.29 19.87
N VAL A 170 8.56 -13.07 19.34
CA VAL A 170 9.83 -12.31 19.39
C VAL A 170 10.19 -11.91 20.82
N ARG A 171 11.46 -12.05 21.17
CA ARG A 171 12.00 -11.58 22.45
C ARG A 171 12.72 -10.26 22.24
N PHE A 172 12.54 -9.33 23.17
CA PHE A 172 13.30 -8.09 23.23
C PHE A 172 14.11 -8.05 24.52
N GLU A 173 15.28 -7.45 24.47
CA GLU A 173 16.17 -7.29 25.63
C GLU A 173 16.69 -5.86 25.68
N VAL A 174 16.50 -5.19 26.81
CA VAL A 174 17.04 -3.84 27.01
C VAL A 174 18.54 -3.96 27.30
N VAL A 175 19.37 -3.45 26.39
CA VAL A 175 20.84 -3.52 26.47
C VAL A 175 21.49 -2.18 26.79
N GLY A 176 20.72 -1.09 26.78
CA GLY A 176 21.27 0.24 27.04
C GLY A 176 20.22 1.34 27.15
N TYR A 177 20.71 2.51 27.53
CA TYR A 177 19.92 3.72 27.74
C TYR A 177 20.66 4.94 27.24
N GLU A 178 20.00 5.78 26.45
CA GLU A 178 20.63 6.96 25.86
C GLU A 178 19.80 8.22 25.96
N ARG A 179 20.45 9.36 25.73
CA ARG A 179 19.78 10.66 25.56
C ARG A 179 20.07 11.20 24.17
N TRP A 180 19.09 11.86 23.55
CA TRP A 180 19.31 12.61 22.32
C TRP A 180 18.94 14.07 22.50
N GLN A 181 19.51 14.95 21.67
CA GLN A 181 19.18 16.38 21.62
C GLN A 181 18.06 16.62 20.61
N SER A 182 17.01 17.31 21.03
CA SER A 182 15.76 17.53 20.32
C SER A 182 15.50 19.02 20.09
N ASP A 183 15.00 19.37 18.89
CA ASP A 183 14.60 20.75 18.60
C ASP A 183 13.13 20.95 18.96
N ASN A 184 12.89 21.65 20.08
CA ASN A 184 11.55 21.99 20.58
C ASN A 184 10.69 22.80 19.60
N ARG A 185 11.24 23.33 18.51
CA ARG A 185 10.49 24.00 17.45
C ARG A 185 9.82 23.00 16.50
N ILE A 186 10.29 21.76 16.46
CA ILE A 186 9.73 20.70 15.61
C ILE A 186 8.45 20.16 16.25
N THR A 187 7.30 20.40 15.61
CA THR A 187 6.01 19.90 16.15
C THR A 187 5.54 18.60 15.48
N ARG A 188 6.00 18.35 14.25
CA ARG A 188 5.59 17.19 13.44
C ARG A 188 6.39 15.94 13.82
N LEU A 189 5.68 14.88 14.20
CA LEU A 189 6.28 13.61 14.61
C LEU A 189 7.26 13.05 13.56
N GLU A 190 6.97 13.18 12.26
CA GLU A 190 7.85 12.67 11.21
C GLU A 190 9.19 13.40 11.16
N GLN A 191 9.21 14.67 11.55
CA GLN A 191 10.42 15.49 11.63
C GLN A 191 11.20 15.17 12.92
N THR A 192 10.52 14.97 14.05
CA THR A 192 11.15 14.52 15.30
C THR A 192 11.78 13.12 15.14
N LEU A 193 11.11 12.20 14.43
CA LEU A 193 11.70 10.89 14.12
C LEU A 193 12.94 11.05 13.23
N ALA A 194 12.89 11.92 12.22
CA ALA A 194 14.04 12.18 11.36
C ALA A 194 15.22 12.81 12.13
N GLU A 195 14.93 13.65 13.13
CA GLU A 195 15.93 14.20 14.03
C GLU A 195 16.54 13.11 14.91
N PHE A 196 15.71 12.30 15.59
CA PHE A 196 16.18 11.18 16.40
C PHE A 196 17.09 10.23 15.62
N GLU A 197 16.73 9.91 14.37
CA GLU A 197 17.54 9.08 13.45
C GLU A 197 18.91 9.70 13.12
N ARG A 198 19.01 11.03 13.05
CA ARG A 198 20.27 11.74 12.80
C ARG A 198 21.10 11.89 14.07
N SER A 199 20.46 12.14 15.20
CA SER A 199 21.12 12.43 16.48
C SER A 199 21.63 11.17 17.16
N TYR A 200 21.01 10.01 16.93
CA TYR A 200 21.42 8.76 17.56
C TYR A 200 21.34 7.57 16.59
N SER A 201 22.42 6.80 16.51
CA SER A 201 22.49 5.54 15.78
C SER A 201 22.73 4.40 16.77
N PRO A 202 21.79 3.44 16.94
CA PRO A 202 21.98 2.34 17.87
C PRO A 202 23.15 1.42 17.48
N PRO A 203 23.67 0.59 18.40
CA PRO A 203 24.62 -0.48 18.07
C PRO A 203 24.09 -1.43 16.99
N ASP A 204 24.98 -2.17 16.30
CA ASP A 204 24.54 -3.14 15.29
C ASP A 204 23.54 -4.13 15.91
N ARG A 205 22.51 -4.50 15.12
CA ARG A 205 21.37 -5.34 15.52
C ARG A 205 20.42 -4.74 16.55
N ALA A 206 20.79 -3.66 17.24
CA ALA A 206 19.90 -3.01 18.19
C ALA A 206 18.88 -2.08 17.52
N VAL A 207 17.71 -1.99 18.15
CA VAL A 207 16.68 -0.99 17.85
C VAL A 207 16.68 0.09 18.93
N ALA A 208 16.66 1.34 18.52
CA ALA A 208 16.49 2.48 19.41
C ALA A 208 14.99 2.79 19.55
N ILE A 209 14.50 2.85 20.78
CA ILE A 209 13.14 3.30 21.07
C ILE A 209 13.25 4.64 21.81
N GLY A 210 12.92 5.72 21.11
CA GLY A 210 12.95 7.07 21.67
C GLY A 210 11.61 7.44 22.30
N PHE A 211 11.66 8.00 23.50
CA PHE A 211 10.52 8.58 24.20
C PHE A 211 10.69 10.10 24.28
N THR A 212 9.84 10.85 23.56
CA THR A 212 9.92 12.31 23.55
C THR A 212 8.91 12.94 24.52
N SER A 213 9.42 13.85 25.34
CA SER A 213 8.71 14.63 26.35
C SER A 213 8.24 15.98 25.81
N GLN A 214 8.38 16.30 24.52
CA GLN A 214 7.95 17.58 23.97
C GLN A 214 6.43 17.83 24.17
N TYR A 215 6.10 18.62 25.20
CA TYR A 215 4.73 18.88 25.64
C TYR A 215 4.08 20.03 24.87
N ARG A 216 3.58 19.77 23.65
CA ARG A 216 2.62 20.69 23.02
C ARG A 216 1.35 19.96 22.59
N VAL A 217 0.24 20.37 23.22
CA VAL A 217 -1.10 19.82 22.98
C VAL A 217 -1.67 20.42 21.70
N GLU A 218 -1.57 19.71 20.59
CA GLU A 218 -2.29 20.05 19.36
C GLU A 218 -3.74 19.50 19.41
N ARG A 219 -4.70 20.30 18.92
CA ARG A 219 -6.10 19.90 18.72
C ARG A 219 -6.24 19.16 17.38
N GLY A 220 -6.68 17.90 17.38
CA GLY A 220 -6.91 17.11 16.17
C GLY A 220 -6.52 15.63 16.30
N ARG A 221 -6.55 14.88 15.18
CA ARG A 221 -6.15 13.46 15.11
C ARG A 221 -4.64 13.33 15.41
N ARG A 222 -4.29 12.68 16.53
CA ARG A 222 -2.92 12.64 17.06
C ARG A 222 -2.14 11.45 16.51
N ARG A 223 -0.97 11.69 15.89
CA ARG A 223 0.06 10.67 15.70
C ARG A 223 0.97 10.69 16.93
N LEU A 224 0.85 9.67 17.78
CA LEU A 224 1.53 9.60 19.07
C LEU A 224 2.80 8.74 19.03
N GLY A 225 3.02 7.99 17.96
CA GLY A 225 4.23 7.23 17.74
C GLY A 225 4.43 6.94 16.25
N GLY A 226 5.64 6.50 15.91
CA GLY A 226 5.96 6.16 14.53
C GLY A 226 7.29 5.47 14.33
N THR A 227 7.35 4.73 13.24
CA THR A 227 8.56 4.11 12.69
C THR A 227 8.59 4.27 11.16
N ARG A 228 9.76 4.14 10.52
CA ARG A 228 9.91 4.15 9.05
C ARG A 228 9.38 2.89 8.37
N GLY A 229 8.89 1.93 9.15
CA GLY A 229 8.30 0.67 8.69
C GLY A 229 8.88 -0.51 9.46
N PRO A 230 8.54 -1.74 9.05
CA PRO A 230 8.90 -2.93 9.82
C PRO A 230 10.40 -3.14 9.88
N LEU A 231 10.86 -3.60 11.05
CA LEU A 231 12.24 -3.97 11.37
C LEU A 231 13.25 -2.83 11.18
N ARG A 232 12.78 -1.57 11.13
CA ARG A 232 13.66 -0.41 11.09
C ARG A 232 14.24 -0.13 12.47
N ARG A 233 15.45 0.43 12.49
CA ARG A 233 16.28 0.53 13.69
C ARG A 233 15.84 1.61 14.68
N HIS A 234 14.78 2.36 14.35
CA HIS A 234 14.27 3.46 15.16
C HIS A 234 12.74 3.39 15.27
N VAL A 235 12.27 3.52 16.52
CA VAL A 235 10.87 3.70 16.88
C VAL A 235 10.81 4.93 17.77
N LEU A 236 9.90 5.86 17.49
CA LEU A 236 9.69 7.05 18.32
C LEU A 236 8.28 7.00 18.92
N VAL A 237 8.18 7.29 20.21
CA VAL A 237 6.93 7.36 20.98
C VAL A 237 6.89 8.70 21.69
N LYS A 238 5.74 9.40 21.65
CA LYS A 238 5.51 10.60 22.47
C LYS A 238 5.04 10.17 23.86
N GLU A 239 5.69 10.69 24.91
CA GLU A 239 5.26 10.48 26.31
C GLU A 239 3.88 11.11 26.61
N TRP A 240 3.42 11.95 25.68
CA TRP A 240 2.11 12.61 25.67
C TRP A 240 1.88 13.46 26.94
N SER A 241 0.64 13.86 27.23
CA SER A 241 0.30 14.74 28.35
C SER A 241 0.44 14.01 29.69
N PRO A 242 0.71 14.71 30.81
CA PRO A 242 0.64 14.12 32.15
C PRO A 242 -0.69 13.41 32.48
N GLN A 243 -1.77 13.74 31.77
CA GLN A 243 -3.13 13.21 31.99
C GLN A 243 -3.35 11.77 31.45
N VAL A 244 -2.35 11.19 30.80
CA VAL A 244 -2.38 9.87 30.19
C VAL A 244 -1.98 8.82 31.21
N SER A 245 -2.77 7.75 31.33
CA SER A 245 -2.45 6.69 32.27
C SER A 245 -1.33 5.79 31.75
N GLU A 246 -0.64 5.11 32.65
CA GLU A 246 0.43 4.18 32.25
C GLU A 246 -0.07 3.04 31.32
N PRO A 247 -1.27 2.44 31.55
CA PRO A 247 -1.84 1.48 30.60
C PRO A 247 -2.04 2.03 29.17
N GLU A 248 -2.40 3.31 29.02
CA GLU A 248 -2.51 3.94 27.70
C GLU A 248 -1.14 4.12 27.05
N ARG A 249 -0.08 4.38 27.84
CA ARG A 249 1.30 4.43 27.33
C ARG A 249 1.80 3.04 26.91
N VAL A 250 1.45 2.00 27.67
CA VAL A 250 1.73 0.61 27.29
C VAL A 250 1.00 0.25 26.00
N GLU A 251 -0.29 0.59 25.88
CA GLU A 251 -1.07 0.36 24.66
C GLU A 251 -0.43 1.01 23.42
N LEU A 252 -0.03 2.29 23.54
CA LEU A 252 0.67 3.00 22.47
C LEU A 252 1.99 2.32 22.10
N LEU A 253 2.78 1.90 23.08
CA LEU A 253 4.05 1.21 22.83
C LEU A 253 3.84 -0.15 22.15
N VAL A 254 2.81 -0.90 22.56
CA VAL A 254 2.43 -2.16 21.89
C VAL A 254 2.01 -1.91 20.44
N HIS A 255 1.27 -0.82 20.17
CA HIS A 255 0.89 -0.42 18.81
C HIS A 255 2.11 -0.17 17.92
N GLU A 256 3.07 0.62 18.41
CA GLU A 256 4.28 0.94 17.63
C GLU A 256 5.21 -0.26 17.47
N LEU A 257 5.35 -1.12 18.49
CA LEU A 257 6.06 -2.39 18.37
C LEU A 257 5.34 -3.36 17.40
N GLY A 258 4.02 -3.29 17.34
CA GLY A 258 3.21 -3.94 16.31
C GLY A 258 3.61 -3.49 14.92
N HIS A 259 3.65 -2.18 14.66
CA HIS A 259 4.12 -1.63 13.38
C HIS A 259 5.57 -2.01 13.07
N PHE A 260 6.46 -2.01 14.06
CA PHE A 260 7.84 -2.49 13.92
C PHE A 260 7.90 -3.96 13.48
N LEU A 261 6.98 -4.82 13.95
CA LEU A 261 6.89 -6.22 13.50
C LEU A 261 5.98 -6.43 12.28
N GLY A 262 5.49 -5.36 11.65
CA GLY A 262 4.70 -5.46 10.42
C GLY A 262 3.20 -5.62 10.61
N ALA A 263 2.63 -5.25 11.76
CA ALA A 263 1.20 -5.05 11.90
C ALA A 263 0.74 -3.80 11.12
N ALA A 264 -0.51 -3.82 10.65
CA ALA A 264 -1.17 -2.67 10.01
C ALA A 264 -2.43 -2.28 10.78
N HIS A 265 -2.98 -1.10 10.49
CA HIS A 265 -4.22 -0.69 11.12
C HIS A 265 -5.36 -1.69 10.86
N SER A 266 -6.22 -1.85 11.87
CA SER A 266 -7.34 -2.78 11.89
C SER A 266 -8.63 -2.04 12.22
N PRO A 267 -9.78 -2.41 11.62
CA PRO A 267 -11.05 -1.82 11.98
C PRO A 267 -11.66 -2.48 13.22
N GLU A 268 -11.04 -3.54 13.77
CA GLU A 268 -11.54 -4.27 14.93
C GLU A 268 -11.36 -3.42 16.21
N PRO A 269 -12.45 -3.03 16.92
CA PRO A 269 -12.36 -2.08 18.03
C PRO A 269 -11.51 -2.57 19.21
N THR A 270 -11.43 -3.89 19.39
CA THR A 270 -10.64 -4.55 20.44
C THR A 270 -9.17 -4.77 20.06
N SER A 271 -8.79 -4.43 18.83
CA SER A 271 -7.39 -4.52 18.39
C SER A 271 -6.61 -3.30 18.86
N VAL A 272 -5.40 -3.54 19.37
CA VAL A 272 -4.41 -2.49 19.64
C VAL A 272 -4.06 -1.72 18.36
N MET A 273 -4.25 -2.33 17.18
CA MET A 273 -3.97 -1.71 15.89
C MET A 273 -5.11 -0.83 15.36
N ARG A 274 -6.07 -0.41 16.19
CA ARG A 274 -7.11 0.53 15.76
C ARG A 274 -6.48 1.91 15.42
N PRO A 275 -7.02 2.66 14.44
CA PRO A 275 -6.37 3.88 13.94
C PRO A 275 -6.39 5.08 14.89
N VAL A 276 -7.14 5.00 16.00
CA VAL A 276 -7.28 6.06 16.99
C VAL A 276 -7.08 5.44 18.37
N LEU A 277 -6.02 5.86 19.05
CA LEU A 277 -5.70 5.51 20.44
C LEU A 277 -5.93 6.71 21.37
N GLY A 278 -5.88 6.48 22.68
CA GLY A 278 -6.12 7.52 23.69
C GLY A 278 -7.61 7.84 23.89
N ASP A 279 -8.48 6.93 23.46
CA ASP A 279 -9.93 6.91 23.69
C ASP A 279 -10.29 6.39 25.10
N ARG A 280 -9.29 6.18 25.96
CA ARG A 280 -9.42 5.65 27.33
C ARG A 280 -10.03 4.25 27.41
N ALA A 281 -10.10 3.51 26.30
CA ALA A 281 -10.71 2.18 26.27
C ALA A 281 -10.05 1.20 27.26
N VAL A 282 -8.71 1.23 27.36
CA VAL A 282 -7.93 0.39 28.29
C VAL A 282 -8.07 0.78 29.76
N ARG A 283 -8.76 1.88 30.09
CA ARG A 283 -9.10 2.24 31.48
C ARG A 283 -10.30 1.44 32.00
N LEU A 284 -11.08 0.83 31.11
CA LEU A 284 -12.24 0.02 31.49
C LEU A 284 -11.80 -1.33 32.04
N LYS A 285 -12.43 -1.76 33.14
CA LYS A 285 -12.12 -3.03 33.79
C LYS A 285 -12.37 -4.20 32.83
N GLY A 286 -11.35 -5.05 32.63
CA GLY A 286 -11.43 -6.24 31.78
C GLY A 286 -11.06 -6.02 30.31
N VAL A 287 -10.68 -4.81 29.90
CA VAL A 287 -10.13 -4.55 28.55
C VAL A 287 -8.62 -4.83 28.59
N GLU A 288 -8.17 -5.82 27.80
CA GLU A 288 -6.74 -6.13 27.67
C GLU A 288 -6.24 -5.74 26.28
N VAL A 289 -5.03 -5.17 26.24
CA VAL A 289 -4.33 -4.81 24.99
C VAL A 289 -3.94 -6.08 24.24
N ARG A 290 -4.44 -6.22 23.01
CA ARG A 290 -4.24 -7.43 22.19
C ARG A 290 -4.30 -7.13 20.70
N PHE A 291 -3.80 -8.03 19.87
CA PHE A 291 -3.91 -7.94 18.40
C PHE A 291 -5.12 -8.72 17.89
N ASP A 292 -5.74 -8.24 16.80
CA ASP A 292 -6.71 -9.05 16.06
C ASP A 292 -6.06 -10.27 15.39
N ALA A 293 -6.88 -11.22 14.92
CA ALA A 293 -6.40 -12.46 14.32
C ALA A 293 -5.51 -12.25 13.08
N ILE A 294 -5.79 -11.23 12.27
CA ILE A 294 -5.06 -10.96 11.02
C ILE A 294 -3.69 -10.35 11.34
N ASN A 295 -3.64 -9.36 12.24
CA ASN A 295 -2.38 -8.78 12.69
C ASN A 295 -1.55 -9.75 13.52
N THR A 296 -2.16 -10.59 14.35
CA THR A 296 -1.48 -11.69 15.06
C THR A 296 -0.78 -12.61 14.07
N LEU A 297 -1.44 -12.99 12.98
CA LEU A 297 -0.83 -13.82 11.93
C LEU A 297 0.34 -13.10 11.26
N ALA A 298 0.20 -11.81 10.95
CA ALA A 298 1.26 -11.02 10.33
C ALA A 298 2.52 -10.94 11.21
N ILE A 299 2.38 -10.51 12.46
CA ILE A 299 3.54 -10.34 13.38
C ILE A 299 4.14 -11.67 13.83
N ALA A 300 3.35 -12.75 13.89
CA ALA A 300 3.86 -14.09 14.14
C ALA A 300 4.73 -14.60 12.97
N MET A 301 4.29 -14.40 11.73
CA MET A 301 5.09 -14.79 10.55
C MET A 301 6.39 -13.99 10.44
N VAL A 302 6.32 -12.66 10.62
CA VAL A 302 7.54 -11.83 10.68
C VAL A 302 8.42 -12.24 11.86
N GLY A 303 7.81 -12.49 13.02
CA GLY A 303 8.52 -12.90 14.22
C GLY A 303 9.26 -14.24 14.07
N GLU A 304 8.69 -15.20 13.36
CA GLU A 304 9.35 -16.48 13.08
C GLU A 304 10.58 -16.30 12.17
N GLU A 305 10.50 -15.43 11.15
CA GLU A 305 11.65 -15.06 10.31
C GLU A 305 12.75 -14.38 11.13
N VAL A 306 12.39 -13.46 12.02
CA VAL A 306 13.34 -12.80 12.92
C VAL A 306 14.03 -13.81 13.83
N ARG A 307 13.26 -14.69 14.50
CA ARG A 307 13.83 -15.63 15.47
C ARG A 307 14.74 -16.64 14.81
N ARG A 308 14.26 -17.29 13.74
CA ARG A 308 14.93 -18.42 13.10
C ARG A 308 16.00 -18.02 12.10
N ARG A 309 15.78 -16.95 11.34
CA ARG A 309 16.69 -16.49 10.27
C ARG A 309 17.47 -15.24 10.65
N GLY A 310 17.15 -14.60 11.78
CA GLY A 310 17.82 -13.37 12.19
C GLY A 310 17.55 -12.21 11.24
N VAL A 311 16.41 -12.25 10.53
CA VAL A 311 16.01 -11.25 9.53
C VAL A 311 15.97 -9.86 10.17
N ARG A 312 16.60 -8.89 9.51
CA ARG A 312 16.75 -7.50 9.99
C ARG A 312 15.91 -6.52 9.19
N THR A 313 15.46 -6.89 8.00
CA THR A 313 14.65 -6.05 7.13
C THR A 313 13.51 -6.85 6.49
N LEU A 314 12.42 -6.16 6.15
CA LEU A 314 11.28 -6.80 5.50
C LEU A 314 11.64 -7.48 4.16
N SER A 315 12.73 -7.05 3.51
CA SER A 315 13.25 -7.63 2.27
C SER A 315 13.91 -9.00 2.42
N GLU A 316 14.45 -9.31 3.60
CA GLU A 316 15.11 -10.59 3.86
C GLU A 316 14.10 -11.71 4.18
N ILE A 317 12.81 -11.37 4.40
CA ILE A 317 11.74 -12.36 4.60
C ILE A 317 11.61 -13.27 3.38
N SER A 318 11.38 -14.56 3.62
CA SER A 318 11.21 -15.57 2.57
C SER A 318 10.11 -15.20 1.55
N ALA A 319 10.33 -15.48 0.27
CA ALA A 319 9.40 -15.11 -0.81
C ALA A 319 7.97 -15.65 -0.60
N THR A 320 7.85 -16.85 -0.03
CA THR A 320 6.57 -17.48 0.33
C THR A 320 5.83 -16.65 1.38
N ARG A 321 6.51 -16.25 2.46
CA ARG A 321 5.90 -15.41 3.51
C ARG A 321 5.68 -13.98 3.06
N GLN A 322 6.54 -13.40 2.22
CA GLN A 322 6.27 -12.10 1.59
C GLN A 322 4.97 -12.13 0.77
N SER A 323 4.77 -13.17 -0.05
CA SER A 323 3.54 -13.35 -0.83
C SER A 323 2.30 -13.48 0.07
N ARG A 324 2.44 -14.15 1.22
CA ARG A 324 1.36 -14.28 2.21
C ARG A 324 1.06 -12.96 2.91
N LEU A 325 2.08 -12.25 3.39
CA LEU A 325 1.97 -10.92 4.00
C LEU A 325 1.34 -9.91 3.03
N GLN A 326 1.67 -9.97 1.73
CA GLN A 326 1.02 -9.14 0.71
C GLN A 326 -0.49 -9.36 0.66
N ARG A 327 -0.98 -10.61 0.76
CA ARG A 327 -2.43 -10.87 0.81
C ARG A 327 -3.06 -10.36 2.10
N ILE A 328 -2.38 -10.50 3.23
CA ILE A 328 -2.82 -9.93 4.50
C ILE A 328 -2.98 -8.41 4.37
N TYR A 329 -1.96 -7.71 3.88
CA TYR A 329 -2.01 -6.25 3.77
C TYR A 329 -3.01 -5.78 2.70
N ALA A 330 -3.20 -6.54 1.61
CA ALA A 330 -4.27 -6.27 0.65
C ALA A 330 -5.67 -6.45 1.27
N THR A 331 -5.82 -7.38 2.22
CA THR A 331 -7.07 -7.57 2.98
C THR A 331 -7.29 -6.41 3.95
N LEU A 332 -6.30 -6.09 4.80
CA LEU A 332 -6.36 -4.98 5.75
C LEU A 332 -6.60 -3.64 5.03
N SER A 333 -5.95 -3.40 3.89
CA SER A 333 -6.16 -2.19 3.09
C SER A 333 -7.56 -2.10 2.50
N ALA A 334 -8.22 -3.23 2.20
CA ALA A 334 -9.58 -3.23 1.67
C ALA A 334 -10.62 -3.00 2.76
N ILE A 335 -10.42 -3.56 3.96
CA ILE A 335 -11.35 -3.44 5.08
C ILE A 335 -11.09 -2.20 5.95
N THR A 336 -10.00 -1.47 5.72
CA THR A 336 -9.71 -0.19 6.38
C THR A 336 -9.34 0.88 5.33
N PRO A 337 -10.30 1.30 4.49
CA PRO A 337 -10.04 2.27 3.42
C PRO A 337 -9.57 3.63 3.98
N GLY A 338 -8.58 4.23 3.32
CA GLY A 338 -8.04 5.54 3.71
C GLY A 338 -6.92 5.49 4.76
N GLU A 339 -6.63 4.33 5.35
CA GLU A 339 -5.52 4.17 6.29
C GLU A 339 -4.20 3.85 5.57
N PRO A 340 -3.11 4.62 5.82
CA PRO A 340 -1.88 4.51 5.05
C PRO A 340 -1.00 3.30 5.43
N ALA A 341 -1.23 2.67 6.59
CA ALA A 341 -0.34 1.63 7.14
C ALA A 341 -0.23 0.40 6.22
N ALA A 342 -1.36 -0.23 5.87
CA ALA A 342 -1.38 -1.43 5.03
C ALA A 342 -0.87 -1.13 3.60
N VAL A 343 -1.23 0.04 3.05
CA VAL A 343 -0.74 0.49 1.73
C VAL A 343 0.78 0.69 1.74
N GLY A 344 1.32 1.31 2.80
CA GLY A 344 2.76 1.50 2.97
C GLY A 344 3.51 0.17 3.10
N LEU A 345 2.92 -0.83 3.75
CA LEU A 345 3.52 -2.18 3.88
C LEU A 345 3.50 -2.94 2.54
N LEU A 346 2.40 -2.84 1.77
CA LEU A 346 2.32 -3.41 0.42
C LEU A 346 3.40 -2.85 -0.51
N LYS A 347 3.63 -1.54 -0.47
CA LYS A 347 4.69 -0.90 -1.26
C LYS A 347 6.08 -1.42 -0.89
N ARG A 348 6.36 -1.51 0.42
CA ARG A 348 7.65 -2.03 0.92
C ARG A 348 7.86 -3.50 0.56
N LEU A 349 6.83 -4.35 0.65
CA LEU A 349 6.94 -5.76 0.22
C LEU A 349 7.08 -5.94 -1.29
N ARG A 350 6.52 -5.03 -2.09
CA ARG A 350 6.74 -5.01 -3.54
C ARG A 350 8.16 -4.55 -3.88
N GLY A 351 8.71 -3.59 -3.13
CA GLY A 351 10.11 -3.14 -3.27
C GLY A 351 11.15 -4.12 -2.70
N ALA A 352 10.80 -4.91 -1.69
CA ALA A 352 11.65 -5.94 -1.07
C ALA A 352 12.07 -7.06 -2.04
N ARG A 353 11.21 -7.37 -3.01
CA ARG A 353 11.46 -8.35 -4.08
C ARG A 353 12.44 -7.83 -5.15
N ALA A 354 12.89 -6.58 -5.05
CA ALA A 354 13.75 -5.91 -6.02
C ALA A 354 15.25 -5.92 -5.62
N SER A 355 15.70 -6.97 -4.93
CA SER A 355 17.13 -7.19 -4.63
C SER A 355 17.81 -8.27 -5.49
N ASP A 356 17.11 -8.82 -6.48
CA ASP A 356 17.75 -9.40 -7.67
C ASP A 356 17.37 -8.52 -8.88
N GLU A 357 18.36 -8.18 -9.71
CA GLU A 357 18.25 -7.27 -10.85
C GLU A 357 17.10 -7.62 -11.81
N VAL A 358 15.93 -6.98 -11.64
CA VAL A 358 15.01 -6.59 -12.72
C VAL A 358 14.25 -5.34 -12.27
N VAL A 359 14.45 -4.21 -12.96
CA VAL A 359 13.70 -2.96 -12.72
C VAL A 359 12.19 -3.27 -12.78
N SER A 360 11.45 -2.96 -11.70
CA SER A 360 10.01 -3.24 -11.64
C SER A 360 9.29 -2.57 -12.81
N ASP A 361 8.23 -3.17 -13.35
CA ASP A 361 7.47 -2.59 -14.48
C ASP A 361 6.95 -1.17 -14.15
N ALA A 362 6.61 -0.93 -12.88
CA ALA A 362 6.20 0.38 -12.38
C ALA A 362 7.37 1.38 -12.29
N ASP A 363 8.58 0.94 -11.90
CA ASP A 363 9.77 1.80 -11.87
C ASP A 363 10.31 2.06 -13.28
N ARG A 364 10.19 1.09 -14.20
CA ARG A 364 10.43 1.28 -15.64
C ARG A 364 9.45 2.28 -16.23
N THR A 365 8.17 2.12 -15.94
CA THR A 365 7.12 3.07 -16.37
C THR A 365 7.40 4.46 -15.80
N ALA A 366 7.76 4.58 -14.53
CA ALA A 366 8.08 5.86 -13.89
C ALA A 366 9.34 6.49 -14.51
N ALA A 367 10.41 5.72 -14.71
CA ALA A 367 11.64 6.19 -15.35
C ALA A 367 11.39 6.64 -16.80
N ALA A 368 10.65 5.85 -17.58
CA ALA A 368 10.24 6.21 -18.95
C ALA A 368 9.34 7.46 -18.96
N ALA A 369 8.42 7.60 -18.00
CA ALA A 369 7.62 8.81 -17.85
C ALA A 369 8.49 10.05 -17.54
N ARG A 370 9.60 9.93 -16.77
CA ARG A 370 10.56 11.04 -16.58
C ARG A 370 11.21 11.47 -17.89
N ILE A 371 11.53 10.50 -18.77
CA ILE A 371 12.10 10.77 -20.09
C ILE A 371 11.10 11.56 -20.95
N VAL A 372 9.82 11.17 -20.92
CA VAL A 372 8.72 11.88 -21.59
C VAL A 372 8.58 13.30 -21.07
N VAL A 373 8.51 13.51 -19.74
CA VAL A 373 8.43 14.85 -19.12
C VAL A 373 9.61 15.72 -19.56
N SER A 374 10.81 15.14 -19.58
CA SER A 374 12.03 15.84 -20.01
C SER A 374 11.99 16.22 -21.50
N ALA A 375 11.47 15.32 -22.36
CA ALA A 375 11.34 15.58 -23.79
C ALA A 375 10.33 16.70 -24.09
N VAL A 376 9.18 16.69 -23.40
CA VAL A 376 8.17 17.75 -23.47
C VAL A 376 8.78 19.08 -23.00
N THR A 377 9.48 19.08 -21.87
CA THR A 377 10.13 20.28 -21.32
C THR A 377 11.17 20.86 -22.28
N ARG A 378 11.99 20.02 -22.92
CA ARG A 378 12.94 20.45 -23.95
C ARG A 378 12.25 21.03 -25.17
N ALA A 379 11.13 20.44 -25.61
CA ALA A 379 10.37 20.97 -26.74
C ALA A 379 9.74 22.33 -26.41
N ALA A 380 9.19 22.48 -25.21
CA ALA A 380 8.65 23.75 -24.73
C ALA A 380 9.74 24.83 -24.63
N SER A 381 10.91 24.48 -24.06
CA SER A 381 12.08 25.38 -24.01
C SER A 381 12.57 25.79 -25.40
N ARG A 382 12.61 24.88 -26.37
CA ARG A 382 12.94 25.22 -27.77
C ARG A 382 11.93 26.19 -28.38
N ASN A 383 10.63 25.95 -28.17
CA ASN A 383 9.58 26.87 -28.62
C ASN A 383 9.73 28.26 -27.98
N ALA A 384 9.98 28.32 -26.67
CA ALA A 384 10.17 29.58 -25.94
C ALA A 384 11.38 30.39 -26.44
N LYS A 385 12.42 29.73 -26.97
CA LYS A 385 13.61 30.37 -27.54
C LYS A 385 13.43 30.87 -28.99
N GLN A 386 12.34 30.54 -29.66
CA GLN A 386 12.08 31.02 -31.03
C GLN A 386 11.67 32.51 -31.04
N PRO A 387 11.86 33.22 -32.18
CA PRO A 387 11.28 34.53 -32.40
C PRO A 387 9.77 34.51 -32.17
N TYR A 388 9.20 35.58 -31.61
CA TYR A 388 7.79 35.62 -31.21
C TYR A 388 6.81 35.19 -32.32
N SER A 389 7.07 35.61 -33.56
CA SER A 389 6.25 35.27 -34.75
C SER A 389 6.29 33.79 -35.15
N GLN A 390 7.27 33.03 -34.68
CA GLN A 390 7.46 31.61 -35.00
C GLN A 390 7.03 30.69 -33.86
N ARG A 391 6.78 31.23 -32.66
CA ARG A 391 6.38 30.44 -31.50
C ARG A 391 5.02 29.81 -31.74
N LEU A 392 4.94 28.50 -31.53
CA LEU A 392 3.68 27.79 -31.44
C LEU A 392 2.95 28.18 -30.15
N ALA A 393 1.63 28.32 -30.23
CA ALA A 393 0.74 28.61 -29.12
C ALA A 393 -0.54 27.76 -29.19
N GLY A 394 -1.27 27.69 -28.07
CA GLY A 394 -2.56 27.02 -27.99
C GLY A 394 -2.54 25.56 -28.44
N ASP A 395 -3.50 25.17 -29.27
CA ASP A 395 -3.69 23.79 -29.73
C ASP A 395 -2.49 23.28 -30.54
N ALA A 396 -1.83 24.16 -31.31
CA ALA A 396 -0.65 23.82 -32.10
C ALA A 396 0.57 23.52 -31.20
N LEU A 397 0.72 24.28 -30.11
CA LEU A 397 1.73 23.99 -29.09
C LEU A 397 1.46 22.64 -28.43
N THR A 398 0.22 22.36 -28.05
CA THR A 398 -0.17 21.06 -27.47
C THR A 398 0.19 19.89 -28.38
N GLY A 399 -0.15 19.99 -29.67
CA GLY A 399 0.21 18.97 -30.67
C GLY A 399 1.72 18.75 -30.74
N ARG A 400 2.52 19.83 -30.74
CA ARG A 400 3.98 19.76 -30.76
C ARG A 400 4.57 19.11 -29.50
N LEU A 401 3.99 19.37 -28.34
CA LEU A 401 4.42 18.80 -27.05
C LEU A 401 4.08 17.30 -26.97
N ILE A 402 2.90 16.89 -27.43
CA ILE A 402 2.52 15.46 -27.51
C ILE A 402 3.46 14.72 -28.47
N GLN A 403 3.76 15.28 -29.64
CA GLN A 403 4.75 14.72 -30.57
C GLN A 403 6.12 14.54 -29.90
N ALA A 404 6.57 15.53 -29.13
CA ALA A 404 7.87 15.46 -28.44
C ALA A 404 7.90 14.36 -27.38
N GLY A 405 6.81 14.16 -26.64
CA GLY A 405 6.68 13.04 -25.71
C GLY A 405 6.67 11.70 -26.44
N ALA A 406 5.89 11.57 -27.50
CA ALA A 406 5.76 10.34 -28.27
C ALA A 406 7.07 9.95 -29.00
N ALA A 407 7.88 10.92 -29.41
CA ALA A 407 9.18 10.69 -30.04
C ALA A 407 10.24 10.06 -29.11
N THR A 408 9.94 9.89 -27.81
CA THR A 408 10.80 9.15 -26.87
C THR A 408 10.72 7.65 -27.03
N ASP A 409 9.74 7.15 -27.80
CA ASP A 409 9.42 5.73 -27.96
C ASP A 409 9.16 5.01 -26.62
N ALA A 410 8.72 5.76 -25.62
CA ALA A 410 8.29 5.21 -24.34
C ALA A 410 7.07 4.30 -24.51
N ASP A 411 6.93 3.32 -23.62
CA ASP A 411 5.74 2.49 -23.60
C ASP A 411 4.47 3.34 -23.44
N PRO A 412 3.31 2.88 -23.95
CA PRO A 412 2.08 3.66 -23.95
C PRO A 412 1.68 4.24 -22.59
N LYS A 413 1.88 3.51 -21.49
CA LYS A 413 1.50 3.96 -20.15
C LYS A 413 2.44 5.05 -19.66
N ALA A 414 3.75 4.88 -19.85
CA ALA A 414 4.74 5.91 -19.54
C ALA A 414 4.53 7.19 -20.35
N LEU A 415 4.18 7.07 -21.63
CA LEU A 415 3.85 8.21 -22.48
C LEU A 415 2.66 9.00 -21.90
N ILE A 416 1.55 8.33 -21.60
CA ILE A 416 0.34 9.00 -21.08
C ILE A 416 0.63 9.65 -19.72
N LEU A 417 1.32 8.95 -18.81
CA LEU A 417 1.69 9.49 -17.50
C LEU A 417 2.62 10.71 -17.61
N GLY A 418 3.65 10.62 -18.45
CA GLY A 418 4.58 11.71 -18.67
C GLY A 418 3.93 12.93 -19.30
N LEU A 419 3.03 12.74 -20.28
CA LEU A 419 2.23 13.83 -20.85
C LEU A 419 1.29 14.46 -19.82
N GLY A 420 0.63 13.64 -19.00
CA GLY A 420 -0.19 14.09 -17.88
C GLY A 420 0.55 15.02 -16.94
N ILE A 421 1.74 14.61 -16.49
CA ILE A 421 2.57 15.40 -15.58
C ILE A 421 3.08 16.66 -16.26
N ALA A 422 3.56 16.54 -17.50
CA ALA A 422 4.20 17.63 -18.22
C ALA A 422 3.22 18.74 -18.68
N LEU A 423 1.95 18.39 -18.90
CA LEU A 423 0.91 19.34 -19.30
C LEU A 423 0.00 19.78 -18.14
N ASP A 424 0.08 19.13 -16.97
CA ASP A 424 -0.61 19.55 -15.75
C ASP A 424 0.12 20.70 -15.05
N ASN A 425 -0.21 21.93 -15.43
CA ASN A 425 0.38 23.13 -14.84
C ASN A 425 -0.29 23.60 -13.54
N LEU A 426 -1.58 23.31 -13.34
CA LEU A 426 -2.33 23.65 -12.13
C LEU A 426 -2.21 22.60 -11.01
N GLY A 427 -1.58 21.45 -11.29
CA GLY A 427 -1.22 20.45 -10.28
C GLY A 427 -2.36 19.49 -9.93
N GLY A 428 -3.32 19.28 -10.83
CA GLY A 428 -4.42 18.34 -10.63
C GLY A 428 -3.97 16.93 -10.22
N LEU A 429 -2.89 16.42 -10.82
CA LEU A 429 -2.31 15.12 -10.48
C LEU A 429 -1.49 15.15 -9.18
N ARG A 430 -0.97 16.32 -8.78
CA ARG A 430 -0.20 16.47 -7.53
C ARG A 430 -1.11 16.59 -6.30
N ILE A 431 -2.25 17.25 -6.45
CA ILE A 431 -3.21 17.40 -5.34
C ILE A 431 -4.03 16.12 -5.15
N ASN A 432 -4.24 15.33 -6.21
CA ASN A 432 -5.00 14.08 -6.13
C ASN A 432 -4.24 13.00 -5.32
N PRO A 433 -4.80 12.50 -4.19
CA PRO A 433 -4.13 11.54 -3.31
C PRO A 433 -3.74 10.22 -3.97
N ARG A 434 -4.40 9.83 -5.06
CA ARG A 434 -4.12 8.58 -5.79
C ARG A 434 -2.92 8.69 -6.72
N THR A 435 -2.58 9.90 -7.16
CA THR A 435 -1.50 10.14 -8.13
C THR A 435 -0.32 10.89 -7.53
N ARG A 436 -0.49 11.60 -6.41
CA ARG A 436 0.51 12.47 -5.78
C ARG A 436 1.90 11.83 -5.68
N GLU A 437 1.99 10.66 -5.05
CA GLU A 437 3.27 10.00 -4.79
C GLU A 437 3.99 9.56 -6.08
N LEU A 438 3.22 9.05 -7.06
CA LEU A 438 3.77 8.69 -8.37
C LEU A 438 4.29 9.93 -9.11
N VAL A 439 3.55 11.04 -9.05
CA VAL A 439 3.98 12.31 -9.67
C VAL A 439 5.23 12.86 -8.99
N GLU A 440 5.31 12.79 -7.67
CA GLU A 440 6.49 13.20 -6.89
C GLU A 440 7.72 12.31 -7.17
N GLN A 441 7.51 11.03 -7.47
CA GLN A 441 8.56 10.11 -7.91
C GLN A 441 9.06 10.41 -9.32
N ILE A 442 8.19 10.90 -10.22
CA ILE A 442 8.50 11.18 -11.62
C ILE A 442 9.07 12.59 -11.81
N GLU A 443 8.53 13.58 -11.11
CA GLU A 443 8.90 14.99 -11.24
C GLU A 443 9.04 15.68 -9.88
N SER A 444 10.29 16.11 -9.59
CA SER A 444 10.59 16.86 -8.39
C SER A 444 9.95 18.26 -8.40
N ASN A 445 9.80 18.89 -7.23
CA ASN A 445 9.33 20.28 -7.14
C ASN A 445 10.21 21.25 -7.96
N ARG A 446 11.52 21.00 -7.99
CA ARG A 446 12.49 21.79 -8.76
C ARG A 446 12.24 21.64 -10.26
N ASP A 447 12.12 20.41 -10.74
CA ASP A 447 11.91 20.13 -12.17
C ASP A 447 10.58 20.68 -12.67
N ARG A 448 9.53 20.58 -11.83
CA ARG A 448 8.24 21.21 -12.09
C ARG A 448 8.37 22.71 -12.28
N ALA A 449 9.05 23.40 -11.36
CA ALA A 449 9.22 24.85 -11.43
C ALA A 449 9.95 25.25 -12.72
N LEU A 450 11.01 24.52 -13.09
CA LEU A 450 11.74 24.74 -14.34
C LEU A 450 10.87 24.52 -15.58
N ARG A 451 10.08 23.42 -15.61
CA ARG A 451 9.17 23.13 -16.71
C ARG A 451 8.10 24.21 -16.86
N LEU A 452 7.48 24.63 -15.76
CA LEU A 452 6.42 25.64 -15.77
C LEU A 452 6.89 26.97 -16.36
N ASN A 453 8.15 27.35 -16.10
CA ASN A 453 8.74 28.56 -16.66
C ASN A 453 8.86 28.55 -18.20
N VAL A 454 8.92 27.37 -18.82
CA VAL A 454 9.13 27.22 -20.27
C VAL A 454 7.94 26.62 -21.01
N LEU A 455 6.90 26.16 -20.30
CA LEU A 455 5.80 25.39 -20.87
C LEU A 455 4.97 26.15 -21.92
N GLY A 456 4.89 27.48 -21.81
CA GLY A 456 4.01 28.30 -22.62
C GLY A 456 2.54 28.15 -22.22
N GLN A 457 1.63 28.31 -23.19
CA GLN A 457 0.17 28.24 -22.99
C GLN A 457 -0.46 27.20 -23.93
N PRO A 458 -0.26 25.89 -23.66
CA PRO A 458 -0.92 24.84 -24.43
C PRO A 458 -2.43 24.81 -24.11
N THR A 459 -3.24 24.52 -25.13
CA THR A 459 -4.71 24.42 -25.04
C THR A 459 -5.26 23.19 -25.77
N ALA A 460 -6.53 22.87 -25.54
CA ALA A 460 -7.31 21.97 -26.37
C ALA A 460 -8.65 22.65 -26.65
N GLN A 461 -9.13 22.64 -27.90
CA GLN A 461 -10.30 23.43 -28.30
C GLN A 461 -10.15 24.91 -27.88
N LYS A 462 -8.92 25.46 -28.00
CA LYS A 462 -8.55 26.83 -27.59
C LYS A 462 -8.73 27.14 -26.09
N ARG A 463 -8.99 26.13 -25.27
CA ARG A 463 -9.23 26.21 -23.82
C ARG A 463 -8.13 25.52 -23.02
N HIS A 464 -7.66 26.19 -21.98
CA HIS A 464 -6.56 25.70 -21.15
C HIS A 464 -7.05 24.69 -20.10
N ASP A 465 -8.17 25.01 -19.46
CA ASP A 465 -8.95 24.13 -18.59
C ASP A 465 -9.35 22.83 -19.29
N THR A 466 -9.83 22.89 -20.54
CA THR A 466 -10.15 21.69 -21.33
C THR A 466 -8.95 20.75 -21.49
N LEU A 467 -7.76 21.29 -21.81
CA LEU A 467 -6.55 20.47 -21.92
C LEU A 467 -6.22 19.79 -20.58
N LYS A 468 -6.38 20.52 -19.47
CA LYS A 468 -6.15 19.97 -18.13
C LYS A 468 -7.10 18.81 -17.84
N HIS A 469 -8.41 18.99 -18.06
CA HIS A 469 -9.41 17.94 -17.86
C HIS A 469 -9.08 16.69 -18.69
N PHE A 470 -8.76 16.88 -19.96
CA PHE A 470 -8.33 15.82 -20.86
C PHE A 470 -7.09 15.07 -20.35
N ILE A 471 -5.99 15.78 -20.09
CA ILE A 471 -4.70 15.13 -19.81
C ILE A 471 -4.62 14.54 -18.40
N VAL A 472 -5.25 15.19 -17.42
CA VAL A 472 -5.33 14.68 -16.05
C VAL A 472 -6.17 13.41 -16.01
N SER A 473 -7.30 13.37 -16.72
CA SER A 473 -8.15 12.19 -16.79
C SER A 473 -7.49 11.04 -17.55
N ALA A 474 -6.74 11.33 -18.62
CA ALA A 474 -5.95 10.33 -19.33
C ALA A 474 -4.89 9.68 -18.42
N ALA A 475 -4.13 10.49 -17.68
CA ALA A 475 -3.13 9.97 -16.74
C ALA A 475 -3.77 9.24 -15.56
N LEU A 476 -4.90 9.73 -15.04
CA LEU A 476 -5.65 9.06 -13.98
C LEU A 476 -6.14 7.68 -14.42
N ALA A 477 -6.64 7.53 -15.65
CA ALA A 477 -7.08 6.26 -16.20
C ALA A 477 -5.98 5.19 -16.23
N VAL A 478 -4.72 5.58 -16.46
CA VAL A 478 -3.56 4.66 -16.39
C VAL A 478 -3.29 4.19 -14.95
N VAL A 479 -3.54 5.05 -13.96
CA VAL A 479 -3.24 4.75 -12.54
C VAL A 479 -4.36 3.96 -11.86
N VAL A 480 -5.61 4.33 -12.07
CA VAL A 480 -6.76 3.76 -11.33
C VAL A 480 -7.71 2.93 -12.19
N GLY A 481 -7.58 2.95 -13.52
CA GLY A 481 -8.49 2.29 -14.45
C GLY A 481 -9.49 3.26 -15.10
N GLU A 482 -10.04 2.86 -16.25
CA GLU A 482 -10.97 3.68 -17.05
C GLU A 482 -12.26 4.02 -16.28
N LYS A 483 -12.87 3.01 -15.64
CA LYS A 483 -14.16 3.17 -14.93
C LYS A 483 -14.02 4.10 -13.74
N GLU A 484 -12.97 3.91 -12.96
CA GLU A 484 -12.66 4.71 -11.80
C GLU A 484 -12.37 6.16 -12.21
N ALA A 485 -11.58 6.38 -13.27
CA ALA A 485 -11.30 7.73 -13.78
C ALA A 485 -12.57 8.47 -14.24
N ASP A 486 -13.49 7.79 -14.92
CA ASP A 486 -14.79 8.36 -15.30
C ASP A 486 -15.63 8.77 -14.07
N LEU A 487 -15.71 7.90 -13.05
CA LEU A 487 -16.41 8.19 -11.80
C LEU A 487 -15.80 9.38 -11.05
N TRP A 488 -14.47 9.49 -11.06
CA TRP A 488 -13.75 10.65 -10.51
C TRP A 488 -14.12 11.94 -11.23
N GLY A 489 -14.20 11.91 -12.57
CA GLY A 489 -14.64 13.05 -13.38
C GLY A 489 -16.03 13.52 -12.97
N ILE A 490 -17.01 12.62 -12.93
CA ILE A 490 -18.39 12.95 -12.52
C ILE A 490 -18.44 13.47 -11.08
N GLY A 491 -17.72 12.81 -10.15
CA GLY A 491 -17.66 13.23 -8.76
C GLY A 491 -17.08 14.63 -8.57
N LYS A 492 -16.08 15.01 -9.39
CA LYS A 492 -15.54 16.37 -9.41
C LYS A 492 -16.61 17.37 -9.86
N GLU A 493 -17.27 17.13 -10.98
CA GLU A 493 -18.30 18.06 -11.50
C GLU A 493 -19.46 18.25 -10.52
N LEU A 494 -19.85 17.18 -9.80
CA LEU A 494 -20.87 17.28 -8.73
C LEU A 494 -20.39 18.07 -7.52
N SER A 495 -19.10 17.95 -7.16
CA SER A 495 -18.49 18.78 -6.12
C SER A 495 -18.50 20.25 -6.53
N ASP A 496 -18.15 20.55 -7.78
CA ASP A 496 -18.16 21.92 -8.30
C ASP A 496 -19.58 22.50 -8.37
N ALA A 497 -20.60 21.67 -8.62
CA ALA A 497 -22.02 22.03 -8.53
C ALA A 497 -22.48 22.43 -7.12
N SER A 498 -21.81 21.92 -6.07
CA SER A 498 -22.21 22.03 -4.66
C SER A 498 -21.56 23.22 -3.92
N GLY A 499 -20.84 24.09 -4.63
CA GLY A 499 -20.15 25.25 -4.02
C GLY A 499 -18.88 25.70 -4.74
N GLY A 500 -18.53 25.10 -5.88
CA GLY A 500 -17.42 25.49 -6.73
C GLY A 500 -17.87 26.29 -7.95
N SER A 501 -17.24 26.03 -9.10
CA SER A 501 -17.52 26.71 -10.39
C SER A 501 -18.86 26.34 -11.04
N GLY A 502 -19.56 25.32 -10.52
CA GLY A 502 -20.73 24.71 -11.15
C GLY A 502 -20.37 23.48 -12.00
N PHE A 503 -21.35 22.61 -12.23
CA PHE A 503 -21.23 21.41 -13.06
C PHE A 503 -21.02 21.78 -14.53
N SER A 504 -20.07 21.13 -15.21
CA SER A 504 -19.82 21.34 -16.64
C SER A 504 -19.83 20.04 -17.45
N PHE A 505 -20.77 19.96 -18.41
CA PHE A 505 -20.76 18.87 -19.40
C PHE A 505 -19.58 18.99 -20.38
N ALA A 506 -19.07 20.21 -20.60
CA ALA A 506 -17.87 20.41 -21.40
C ALA A 506 -16.61 19.84 -20.73
N ASP A 507 -16.48 20.03 -19.41
CA ASP A 507 -15.39 19.45 -18.61
C ASP A 507 -15.51 17.92 -18.53
N LEU A 508 -16.74 17.42 -18.41
CA LEU A 508 -17.00 15.98 -18.45
C LEU A 508 -16.66 15.38 -19.83
N ALA A 509 -16.96 16.09 -20.91
CA ALA A 509 -16.59 15.69 -22.27
C ALA A 509 -15.06 15.62 -22.44
N ALA A 510 -14.33 16.59 -21.91
CA ALA A 510 -12.88 16.58 -21.90
C ALA A 510 -12.30 15.43 -21.07
N ASN A 511 -12.85 15.17 -19.88
CA ASN A 511 -12.46 14.05 -19.02
C ASN A 511 -12.62 12.70 -19.75
N ARG A 512 -13.80 12.44 -20.32
CA ARG A 512 -14.10 11.20 -21.05
C ARG A 512 -13.25 11.05 -22.31
N ALA A 513 -12.99 12.14 -23.02
CA ALA A 513 -12.07 12.15 -24.16
C ALA A 513 -10.64 11.75 -23.74
N GLY A 514 -10.20 12.20 -22.56
CA GLY A 514 -8.92 11.81 -21.96
C GLY A 514 -8.83 10.32 -21.63
N VAL A 515 -9.86 9.77 -20.98
CA VAL A 515 -9.97 8.33 -20.69
C VAL A 515 -9.96 7.52 -21.99
N ARG A 516 -10.69 7.97 -23.02
CA ARG A 516 -10.71 7.32 -24.33
C ARG A 516 -9.35 7.36 -25.02
N PHE A 517 -8.62 8.48 -24.93
CA PHE A 517 -7.26 8.61 -25.45
C PHE A 517 -6.31 7.62 -24.77
N ALA A 518 -6.34 7.54 -23.43
CA ALA A 518 -5.49 6.61 -22.68
C ALA A 518 -5.75 5.15 -23.07
N ARG A 519 -7.02 4.77 -23.21
CA ARG A 519 -7.43 3.46 -23.72
C ARG A 519 -6.91 3.20 -25.13
N GLY A 520 -7.07 4.17 -26.03
CA GLY A 520 -6.66 4.06 -27.42
C GLY A 520 -5.14 3.82 -27.55
N VAL A 521 -4.35 4.70 -26.95
CA VAL A 521 -2.88 4.62 -26.97
C VAL A 521 -2.37 3.34 -26.32
N THR A 522 -2.94 2.91 -25.19
CA THR A 522 -2.56 1.64 -24.54
C THR A 522 -2.88 0.42 -25.40
N ARG A 523 -3.90 0.49 -26.26
CA ARG A 523 -4.27 -0.57 -27.23
C ARG A 523 -3.58 -0.41 -28.58
N GLY A 524 -2.69 0.58 -28.74
CA GLY A 524 -1.97 0.84 -29.99
C GLY A 524 -2.78 1.55 -31.07
N ALA A 525 -3.91 2.20 -30.72
CA ALA A 525 -4.79 2.90 -31.66
C ALA A 525 -5.18 4.29 -31.11
N PRO A 526 -4.43 5.37 -31.45
CA PRO A 526 -3.31 5.39 -32.40
C PRO A 526 -2.00 4.81 -31.79
N PRO A 527 -1.09 4.30 -32.64
CA PRO A 527 0.23 3.87 -32.17
C PRO A 527 1.07 5.08 -31.74
N VAL A 528 1.96 4.90 -30.76
CA VAL A 528 2.87 5.95 -30.25
C VAL A 528 3.68 6.58 -31.39
N ALA A 529 4.22 5.77 -32.31
CA ALA A 529 4.93 6.26 -33.48
C ALA A 529 4.06 7.16 -34.40
N GLY A 530 2.74 6.94 -34.44
CA GLY A 530 1.81 7.82 -35.15
C GLY A 530 1.73 9.20 -34.52
N LEU A 531 1.62 9.26 -33.19
CA LEU A 531 1.61 10.52 -32.42
C LEU A 531 2.92 11.29 -32.58
N ALA A 532 4.05 10.59 -32.72
CA ALA A 532 5.36 11.21 -32.92
C ALA A 532 5.51 11.90 -34.29
N ARG A 533 4.88 11.35 -35.35
CA ARG A 533 4.91 11.91 -36.71
C ARG A 533 4.00 13.11 -36.90
N GLY A 534 2.88 13.13 -36.20
CA GLY A 534 1.89 14.20 -36.31
C GLY A 534 0.80 14.03 -35.28
N CYS A 535 0.42 15.14 -34.64
CA CYS A 535 -0.61 15.15 -33.61
C CYS A 535 -1.33 16.49 -33.65
N SER A 536 -2.65 16.43 -33.84
CA SER A 536 -3.56 17.54 -33.59
C SER A 536 -4.41 17.17 -32.38
N ILE A 537 -4.42 18.01 -31.36
CA ILE A 537 -5.22 17.75 -30.14
C ILE A 537 -6.73 17.67 -30.45
N ASN A 538 -7.18 18.37 -31.49
CA ASN A 538 -8.58 18.35 -31.94
C ASN A 538 -8.97 17.03 -32.63
N SER A 539 -8.00 16.14 -32.92
CA SER A 539 -8.28 14.76 -33.29
C SER A 539 -8.67 13.88 -32.10
N PHE A 540 -8.45 14.36 -30.87
CA PHE A 540 -8.67 13.60 -29.63
C PHE A 540 -9.66 14.25 -28.67
N VAL A 541 -9.93 15.55 -28.82
CA VAL A 541 -10.89 16.31 -28.00
C VAL A 541 -12.04 16.78 -28.87
N PRO A 542 -13.31 16.44 -28.57
CA PRO A 542 -14.47 16.82 -29.37
C PRO A 542 -14.75 18.33 -29.28
N SER A 543 -15.53 18.85 -30.22
CA SER A 543 -16.09 20.20 -30.08
C SER A 543 -16.98 20.26 -28.84
N LEU A 544 -16.72 21.27 -28.00
CA LEU A 544 -17.46 21.50 -26.76
C LEU A 544 -18.66 22.44 -26.95
N ALA A 545 -18.86 22.96 -28.16
CA ALA A 545 -19.95 23.87 -28.46
C ALA A 545 -21.31 23.23 -28.13
N GLY A 546 -22.16 23.99 -27.42
CA GLY A 546 -23.49 23.57 -27.03
C GLY A 546 -23.58 22.69 -25.78
N PHE A 547 -22.46 22.32 -25.14
CA PHE A 547 -22.51 21.75 -23.80
C PHE A 547 -22.69 22.85 -22.76
N GLU A 548 -23.52 22.55 -21.77
CA GLU A 548 -23.80 23.48 -20.68
C GLU A 548 -22.75 23.41 -19.58
N GLU A 549 -22.47 24.57 -18.98
CA GLU A 549 -21.42 24.75 -17.99
C GLU A 549 -21.90 25.65 -16.84
N GLY A 550 -21.23 25.58 -15.68
CA GLY A 550 -21.55 26.43 -14.54
C GLY A 550 -22.89 26.14 -13.87
N ILE A 551 -23.42 24.92 -14.02
CA ILE A 551 -24.75 24.56 -13.53
C ILE A 551 -24.68 24.30 -12.01
N LYS A 552 -25.46 25.04 -11.21
CA LYS A 552 -25.58 24.78 -9.77
C LYS A 552 -26.29 23.46 -9.52
N LEU A 553 -26.01 22.80 -8.39
CA LEU A 553 -26.59 21.49 -8.06
C LEU A 553 -28.12 21.47 -8.13
N SER A 554 -28.79 22.52 -7.64
CA SER A 554 -30.26 22.63 -7.69
C SER A 554 -30.79 22.64 -9.12
N ASP A 555 -30.11 23.30 -10.03
CA ASP A 555 -30.54 23.44 -11.43
C ASP A 555 -30.17 22.19 -12.24
N LEU A 556 -29.04 21.56 -11.91
CA LEU A 556 -28.64 20.26 -12.45
C LEU A 556 -29.71 19.20 -12.16
N LEU A 557 -30.12 19.07 -10.89
CA LEU A 557 -31.15 18.10 -10.47
C LEU A 557 -32.51 18.39 -11.11
N LYS A 558 -32.91 19.66 -11.22
CA LYS A 558 -34.17 20.03 -11.88
C LYS A 558 -34.17 19.66 -13.37
N ARG A 559 -33.09 20.01 -14.07
CA ARG A 559 -33.05 19.96 -15.55
C ARG A 559 -32.63 18.61 -16.09
N PHE A 560 -31.69 17.94 -15.42
CA PHE A 560 -31.08 16.70 -15.87
C PHE A 560 -31.33 15.52 -14.93
N GLY A 561 -31.80 15.76 -13.70
CA GLY A 561 -32.03 14.70 -12.71
C GLY A 561 -30.74 14.20 -12.06
N THR A 562 -30.81 13.01 -11.46
CA THR A 562 -29.63 12.30 -10.94
C THR A 562 -28.86 11.64 -12.08
N GLN A 563 -27.69 11.05 -11.80
CA GLN A 563 -26.90 10.34 -12.81
C GLN A 563 -27.65 9.19 -13.49
N ASP A 564 -28.68 8.65 -12.84
CA ASP A 564 -29.50 7.57 -13.37
C ASP A 564 -30.66 8.04 -14.25
N ASP A 565 -30.95 9.34 -14.24
CA ASP A 565 -32.03 9.96 -15.01
C ASP A 565 -31.74 9.86 -16.52
N PRO A 566 -32.74 9.50 -17.35
CA PRO A 566 -32.58 9.45 -18.81
C PRO A 566 -32.03 10.74 -19.44
N ARG A 567 -32.35 11.91 -18.88
CA ARG A 567 -31.90 13.21 -19.39
C ARG A 567 -30.40 13.40 -19.18
N PHE A 568 -29.89 13.04 -18.01
CA PHE A 568 -28.45 13.02 -17.74
C PHE A 568 -27.74 12.00 -18.64
N LYS A 569 -28.27 10.78 -18.74
CA LYS A 569 -27.72 9.73 -19.61
C LYS A 569 -27.68 10.13 -21.08
N ALA A 570 -28.67 10.90 -21.57
CA ALA A 570 -28.67 11.43 -22.92
C ALA A 570 -27.50 12.40 -23.18
N GLN A 571 -27.16 13.26 -22.21
CA GLN A 571 -25.98 14.12 -22.32
C GLN A 571 -24.68 13.32 -22.38
N ILE A 572 -24.55 12.28 -21.54
CA ILE A 572 -23.39 11.38 -21.59
C ILE A 572 -23.31 10.63 -22.93
N ALA A 573 -24.44 10.15 -23.45
CA ALA A 573 -24.49 9.48 -24.73
C ALA A 573 -24.08 10.40 -25.90
N GLU A 574 -24.50 11.67 -25.88
CA GLU A 574 -24.09 12.67 -26.86
C GLU A 574 -22.58 12.96 -26.79
N ILE A 575 -22.02 13.08 -25.58
CA ILE A 575 -20.57 13.20 -25.38
C ILE A 575 -19.83 12.01 -26.00
N ASP A 576 -20.27 10.79 -25.68
CA ASP A 576 -19.64 9.56 -26.18
C ASP A 576 -19.75 9.44 -27.71
N ALA A 577 -20.88 9.84 -28.28
CA ALA A 577 -21.09 9.88 -29.73
C ALA A 577 -20.15 10.86 -30.43
N ARG A 578 -19.96 12.08 -29.88
CA ARG A 578 -18.99 13.05 -30.41
C ARG A 578 -17.56 12.53 -30.32
N ILE A 579 -17.19 11.92 -29.20
CA ILE A 579 -15.86 11.31 -29.03
C ILE A 579 -15.67 10.21 -30.08
N ALA A 580 -16.65 9.33 -30.28
CA ALA A 580 -16.54 8.22 -31.25
C ALA A 580 -16.33 8.68 -32.70
N ARG A 581 -16.84 9.86 -33.09
CA ARG A 581 -16.70 10.44 -34.44
C ARG A 581 -15.37 11.16 -34.68
N LEU A 582 -14.55 11.34 -33.65
CA LEU A 582 -13.28 12.05 -33.78
C LEU A 582 -12.35 11.38 -34.81
N PRO A 583 -11.53 12.16 -35.55
CA PRO A 583 -10.61 11.64 -36.56
C PRO A 583 -9.70 10.52 -36.06
N ALA A 584 -9.26 10.57 -34.80
CA ALA A 584 -8.40 9.54 -34.22
C ALA A 584 -9.08 8.16 -34.07
N TYR A 585 -10.42 8.12 -34.06
CA TYR A 585 -11.20 6.91 -33.86
C TYR A 585 -12.08 6.56 -35.06
N SER A 586 -12.33 7.51 -35.97
CA SER A 586 -13.16 7.31 -37.16
C SER A 586 -12.50 6.48 -38.26
N LEU A 587 -11.16 6.44 -38.34
CA LEU A 587 -10.44 5.55 -39.27
C LEU A 587 -10.57 4.05 -38.91
N ALA A 588 -10.94 3.73 -37.66
CA ALA A 588 -11.28 2.36 -37.27
C ALA A 588 -12.67 1.94 -37.82
N THR A 589 -13.47 2.88 -38.32
CA THR A 589 -14.84 2.68 -38.80
C THR A 589 -14.91 2.53 -40.33
N ILE A 590 -13.82 2.81 -41.08
CA ILE A 590 -13.79 2.77 -42.57
C ILE A 590 -13.16 1.46 -43.11
N GLY A 591 -13.25 0.34 -42.37
CA GLY A 591 -13.06 -1.01 -42.92
C GLY A 591 -11.89 -1.21 -43.89
N LEU A 592 -10.66 -0.88 -43.51
CA LEU A 592 -9.47 -1.26 -44.29
C LEU A 592 -9.07 -2.72 -44.00
N PRO A 593 -8.63 -3.49 -45.02
CA PRO A 593 -8.45 -4.94 -44.94
C PRO A 593 -7.34 -5.37 -43.97
N ASP A 594 -7.50 -6.58 -43.40
CA ASP A 594 -6.69 -7.17 -42.32
C ASP A 594 -5.20 -7.37 -42.63
N ASN A 595 -4.73 -7.07 -43.84
CA ASN A 595 -3.36 -7.32 -44.29
C ASN A 595 -2.31 -6.30 -43.81
N LEU A 596 -2.72 -5.23 -43.12
CA LEU A 596 -1.80 -4.23 -42.53
C LEU A 596 -1.62 -4.35 -41.00
N ARG A 597 -2.26 -5.34 -40.36
CA ARG A 597 -1.99 -5.65 -38.94
C ARG A 597 -0.71 -6.46 -38.86
N ALA A 598 0.40 -5.82 -38.47
CA ALA A 598 1.63 -6.54 -38.13
C ALA A 598 1.31 -7.64 -37.11
N LYS A 599 1.44 -8.91 -37.53
CA LYS A 599 1.29 -10.05 -36.62
C LYS A 599 2.40 -9.97 -35.57
N PRO A 600 2.10 -10.19 -34.28
CA PRO A 600 3.16 -10.41 -33.30
C PRO A 600 3.95 -11.66 -33.70
N ARG A 601 5.29 -11.57 -33.74
CA ARG A 601 6.14 -12.74 -33.92
C ARG A 601 5.89 -13.73 -32.76
N PRO A 602 5.77 -15.03 -33.02
CA PRO A 602 5.82 -16.02 -31.95
C PRO A 602 7.21 -15.95 -31.31
N VAL A 603 7.22 -15.97 -29.99
CA VAL A 603 8.44 -16.14 -29.18
C VAL A 603 8.65 -17.64 -29.06
N ASP A 604 9.74 -18.14 -29.65
CA ASP A 604 10.36 -19.40 -29.24
C ASP A 604 11.10 -19.21 -27.92
#